data_AF-A0A392N175-F1
#
_entry.id   AF-A0A392N175-F1
#
_cell.length_a   1.000
_cell.length_b   1.000
_cell.length_c   1.000
_cell.angle_alpha   90.00
_cell.angle_beta   90.00
_cell.angle_gamma   90.00
#
_symmetry.space_group_name_H-M   'P 1'
#
loop_
_entity.id
_entity.type
_entity.pdbx_description
1 polymer ?
#
loop_
_entity_poly.entity_id
_entity_poly.type
_entity_poly.pdbx_seq_one_letter_code
_entity_poly.pdbx_strand_id
1 'polypeptide(L)'
;MQSCWRKPQLILLDHGLYRELDFNTRANYAALWKALIFADANGIKECSIKLGVGEDLYPLFAGVLTMRPWNRVIDPSMDHLVIHGSESDRSELQMYASEYFHEISELLRRLPRVILLMMKTNDCLRAVNNTL
;
A
#
# COMPACT_ATOMS: atom_id res chain seq x y z
N MET A 1 44.00 24.07 -17.50
CA MET A 1 43.08 22.94 -17.83
C MET A 1 41.96 22.94 -16.82
N GLN A 2 40.77 23.43 -17.20
CA GLN A 2 39.59 23.42 -16.33
C GLN A 2 38.88 22.08 -16.45
N SER A 3 38.77 21.37 -15.35
CA SER A 3 38.06 20.10 -15.21
C SER A 3 36.54 20.33 -15.33
N CYS A 4 35.99 20.01 -16.49
CA CYS A 4 34.55 20.05 -16.76
C CYS A 4 33.89 18.79 -16.20
N TRP A 5 33.69 18.74 -14.88
CA TRP A 5 32.75 17.76 -14.31
C TRP A 5 31.34 18.27 -14.58
N ARG A 6 30.61 17.59 -15.47
CA ARG A 6 29.18 17.85 -15.69
C ARG A 6 28.43 17.62 -14.37
N LYS A 7 27.60 18.59 -13.97
CA LYS A 7 26.75 18.46 -12.78
C LYS A 7 25.89 17.20 -12.89
N PRO A 8 25.67 16.43 -11.80
CA PRO A 8 24.72 15.33 -11.81
C PRO A 8 23.33 15.81 -12.25
N GLN A 9 22.68 15.07 -13.15
CA GLN A 9 21.33 15.35 -13.63
C GLN A 9 20.43 14.15 -13.31
N LEU A 10 19.26 14.41 -12.71
CA LEU A 10 18.20 13.42 -12.59
C LEU A 10 17.36 13.48 -13.85
N ILE A 11 17.49 12.46 -14.70
CA ILE A 11 16.75 12.33 -15.95
C ILE A 11 15.77 11.17 -15.77
N LEU A 12 14.47 11.46 -15.83
CA LEU A 12 13.43 10.44 -15.86
C LEU A 12 13.24 10.01 -17.31
N LEU A 13 13.42 8.71 -17.61
CA LEU A 13 13.35 8.18 -18.97
C LEU A 13 12.01 7.48 -19.26
N ASP A 14 11.37 6.90 -18.24
CA ASP A 14 10.09 6.21 -18.37
C ASP A 14 8.93 7.10 -17.90
N HIS A 15 7.98 7.30 -18.81
CA HIS A 15 6.79 8.12 -18.62
C HIS A 15 5.47 7.37 -18.92
N GLY A 16 5.52 6.04 -19.11
CA GLY A 16 4.41 5.27 -19.69
C GLY A 16 3.19 5.06 -18.78
N LEU A 17 3.34 5.28 -17.47
CA LEU A 17 2.33 4.92 -16.46
C LEU A 17 1.75 6.10 -15.68
N TYR A 18 1.89 7.33 -16.19
CA TYR A 18 1.29 8.48 -15.52
C TYR A 18 -0.23 8.45 -15.53
N ARG A 19 -0.79 8.75 -14.36
CA ARG A 19 -2.21 8.95 -14.14
C ARG A 19 -2.40 10.19 -13.30
N GLU A 20 -3.33 11.02 -13.75
CA GLU A 20 -3.86 12.09 -12.91
C GLU A 20 -4.89 11.49 -11.96
N LEU A 21 -4.72 11.77 -10.67
CA LEU A 21 -5.65 11.40 -9.62
C LEU A 21 -6.51 12.61 -9.29
N ASP A 22 -7.83 12.42 -9.24
CA ASP A 22 -8.74 13.46 -8.78
C ASP A 22 -8.48 13.81 -7.30
N PHE A 23 -8.98 14.97 -6.89
CA PHE A 23 -8.78 15.46 -5.52
C PHE A 23 -9.27 14.49 -4.45
N ASN A 24 -10.44 13.87 -4.64
CA ASN A 24 -11.05 13.01 -3.64
C ASN A 24 -10.25 11.71 -3.48
N THR A 25 -9.82 11.10 -4.59
CA THR A 25 -8.95 9.92 -4.54
C THR A 25 -7.66 10.22 -3.77
N ARG A 26 -6.99 11.33 -4.07
CA ARG A 26 -5.75 11.73 -3.37
C ARG A 26 -5.99 11.98 -1.89
N ALA A 27 -7.02 12.75 -1.55
CA ALA A 27 -7.34 13.10 -0.17
C ALA A 27 -7.71 11.86 0.66
N ASN A 28 -8.55 10.97 0.12
CA ASN A 28 -8.94 9.73 0.80
C ASN A 28 -7.77 8.75 0.94
N TYR A 29 -6.87 8.67 -0.05
CA TYR A 29 -5.68 7.83 0.06
C TYR A 29 -4.68 8.35 1.11
N ALA A 30 -4.47 9.67 1.18
CA ALA A 30 -3.66 10.27 2.22
C ALA A 30 -4.28 10.08 3.62
N ALA A 31 -5.60 10.27 3.74
CA ALA A 31 -6.34 10.03 4.98
C ALA A 31 -6.29 8.56 5.40
N LEU A 32 -6.36 7.62 4.45
CA LEU A 32 -6.21 6.19 4.71
C LEU A 32 -4.83 5.89 5.33
N TRP A 33 -3.75 6.37 4.73
CA TRP A 33 -2.40 6.17 5.29
C TRP A 33 -2.26 6.77 6.68
N LYS A 34 -2.84 7.96 6.91
CA LYS A 34 -2.90 8.55 8.24
C LYS A 34 -3.64 7.62 9.22
N ALA A 35 -4.81 7.11 8.85
CA ALA A 35 -5.59 6.21 9.70
C ALA A 35 -4.83 4.90 9.99
N LEU A 36 -4.14 4.34 9.01
CA LEU A 36 -3.27 3.17 9.18
C LEU A 36 -2.16 3.44 10.20
N ILE A 37 -1.46 4.57 10.10
CA ILE A 37 -0.36 4.95 11.01
C ILE A 37 -0.86 5.15 12.45
N PHE A 38 -2.10 5.62 12.63
CA PHE A 38 -2.68 5.86 13.95
C PHE A 38 -3.55 4.70 14.47
N ALA A 39 -3.54 3.55 13.80
CA ALA A 39 -4.39 2.40 14.14
C ALA A 39 -5.89 2.76 14.25
N ASP A 40 -6.36 3.77 13.50
CA ASP A 40 -7.74 4.24 13.52
C ASP A 40 -8.63 3.36 12.62
N ALA A 41 -9.21 2.31 13.23
CA ALA A 41 -10.06 1.35 12.54
C ALA A 41 -11.26 2.01 11.81
N ASN A 42 -11.85 3.05 12.39
CA ASN A 42 -12.99 3.75 11.79
C ASN A 42 -12.55 4.57 10.59
N GLY A 43 -11.45 5.32 10.72
CA GLY A 43 -10.84 6.06 9.62
C GLY A 43 -10.41 5.16 8.46
N ILE A 44 -9.86 3.98 8.77
CA ILE A 44 -9.51 2.96 7.76
C ILE A 44 -10.76 2.49 7.01
N LYS A 45 -11.84 2.13 7.73
CA LYS A 45 -13.10 1.69 7.12
C LYS A 45 -13.67 2.78 6.20
N GLU A 46 -13.80 4.00 6.71
CA GLU A 46 -14.40 5.12 5.98
C GLU A 46 -13.62 5.44 4.69
N CYS A 47 -12.29 5.54 4.78
CA CYS A 47 -11.47 5.84 3.61
C CYS A 47 -11.47 4.69 2.60
N SER A 48 -11.46 3.44 3.05
CA SER A 48 -11.51 2.25 2.18
C SER A 48 -12.81 2.21 1.38
N ILE A 49 -13.95 2.50 2.00
CA ILE A 49 -15.24 2.59 1.32
C ILE A 49 -15.22 3.67 0.24
N LYS A 50 -14.70 4.86 0.57
CA LYS A 50 -14.57 5.97 -0.39
C LYS A 50 -13.64 5.66 -1.57
N LEU A 51 -12.71 4.72 -1.39
CA LEU A 51 -11.80 4.24 -2.44
C LEU A 51 -12.36 3.05 -3.25
N GLY A 52 -13.59 2.62 -2.96
CA GLY A 52 -14.30 1.58 -3.73
C GLY A 52 -14.08 0.14 -3.25
N VAL A 53 -13.60 -0.04 -2.01
CA VAL A 53 -13.37 -1.38 -1.43
C VAL A 53 -14.68 -2.08 -1.02
N GLY A 54 -15.64 -1.31 -0.51
CA GLY A 54 -16.85 -1.83 0.15
C GLY A 54 -16.71 -1.93 1.67
N GLU A 55 -17.80 -2.26 2.36
CA GLU A 55 -17.86 -2.30 3.83
C GLU A 55 -17.28 -3.59 4.44
N ASP A 56 -17.18 -4.65 3.64
CA ASP A 56 -16.82 -6.01 4.01
C ASP A 56 -15.33 -6.30 3.84
N LEU A 57 -14.65 -5.61 2.91
CA LEU A 57 -13.27 -5.92 2.54
C LEU A 57 -12.22 -4.91 3.03
N TYR A 58 -12.61 -3.89 3.81
CA TYR A 58 -11.65 -2.90 4.33
C TYR A 58 -10.52 -3.48 5.20
N PRO A 59 -10.73 -4.53 6.03
CA PRO A 59 -9.63 -5.12 6.80
C PRO A 59 -8.62 -5.80 5.89
N LEU A 60 -9.12 -6.49 4.86
CA LEU A 60 -8.29 -7.15 3.86
C LEU A 60 -7.52 -6.14 3.01
N PHE A 61 -8.17 -5.05 2.58
CA PHE A 61 -7.51 -3.98 1.84
C PHE A 61 -6.38 -3.35 2.65
N ALA A 62 -6.63 -3.07 3.94
CA ALA A 62 -5.60 -2.59 4.84
C ALA A 62 -4.45 -3.59 4.95
N GLY A 63 -4.74 -4.89 5.11
CA GLY A 63 -3.73 -5.92 5.21
C GLY A 63 -2.89 -6.11 3.94
N VAL A 64 -3.51 -6.02 2.75
CA VAL A 64 -2.77 -6.02 1.47
C VAL A 64 -1.90 -4.77 1.35
N LEU A 65 -2.40 -3.61 1.78
CA LEU A 65 -1.65 -2.36 1.75
C LEU A 65 -0.53 -2.31 2.76
N THR A 66 -0.57 -3.00 3.89
CA THR A 66 0.48 -2.94 4.91
C THR A 66 1.33 -4.20 4.98
N MET A 67 0.92 -5.26 4.30
CA MET A 67 1.46 -6.62 4.48
C MET A 67 1.44 -7.02 5.96
N ARG A 68 0.33 -6.71 6.64
CA ARG A 68 0.10 -7.06 8.04
C ARG A 68 -1.32 -7.59 8.23
N PRO A 69 -1.53 -8.63 9.05
CA PRO A 69 -2.87 -9.08 9.38
C PRO A 69 -3.62 -7.99 10.17
N TRP A 70 -4.96 -8.04 10.13
CA TRP A 70 -5.80 -6.97 10.68
C TRP A 70 -5.51 -6.64 12.15
N ASN A 71 -5.29 -7.65 12.99
CA ASN A 71 -4.92 -7.48 14.40
C ASN A 71 -3.64 -6.66 14.60
N ARG A 72 -2.67 -6.72 13.67
CA ARG A 72 -1.47 -5.88 13.68
C ARG A 72 -1.74 -4.49 13.14
N VAL A 73 -2.62 -4.35 12.14
CA VAL A 73 -3.00 -3.04 11.58
C VAL A 73 -3.64 -2.14 12.64
N ILE A 74 -4.45 -2.69 13.55
CA ILE A 74 -5.13 -1.92 14.60
C ILE A 74 -4.42 -1.97 15.97
N ASP A 75 -3.21 -2.50 16.02
CA ASP A 75 -2.41 -2.52 17.24
C ASP A 75 -1.89 -1.09 17.51
N PRO A 76 -2.09 -0.52 18.72
CA PRO A 76 -1.69 0.86 19.03
C PRO A 76 -0.18 1.03 19.29
N SER A 77 0.62 -0.05 19.23
CA SER A 77 2.08 0.03 19.35
C SER A 77 2.71 0.84 18.21
N MET A 78 3.80 1.55 18.51
CA MET A 78 4.44 2.47 17.55
C MET A 78 4.98 1.75 16.30
N ASP A 79 5.39 0.49 16.45
CA ASP A 79 6.03 -0.34 15.44
C ASP A 79 5.08 -1.37 14.80
N HIS A 80 3.77 -1.24 15.02
CA HIS A 80 2.78 -2.23 14.59
C HIS A 80 2.75 -2.54 13.07
N LEU A 81 3.21 -1.60 12.24
CA LEU A 81 3.32 -1.78 10.78
C LEU A 81 4.74 -2.15 10.31
N VAL A 82 5.75 -2.14 11.18
CA VAL A 82 7.14 -2.42 10.81
C VAL A 82 7.29 -3.90 10.50
N ILE A 83 7.82 -4.25 9.32
CA ILE A 83 8.10 -5.64 8.94
C ILE A 83 9.57 -5.95 9.17
N HIS A 84 9.87 -6.88 10.08
CA HIS A 84 11.25 -7.24 10.41
C HIS A 84 11.86 -8.26 9.44
N GLY A 85 11.05 -8.83 8.53
CA GLY A 85 11.52 -9.77 7.51
C GLY A 85 11.91 -11.14 8.09
N SER A 86 11.45 -11.47 9.29
CA SER A 86 11.71 -12.75 9.93
C SER A 86 11.02 -13.90 9.15
N GLU A 87 11.50 -15.13 9.31
CA GLU A 87 10.81 -16.31 8.74
C GLU A 87 9.36 -16.43 9.23
N SER A 88 9.10 -15.99 10.47
CA SER A 88 7.75 -15.92 11.04
C SER A 88 6.85 -14.93 10.29
N ASP A 89 7.34 -13.71 10.01
CA ASP A 89 6.57 -12.71 9.25
C ASP A 89 6.23 -13.22 7.85
N ARG A 90 7.19 -13.90 7.19
CA ARG A 90 6.99 -14.46 5.84
C ARG A 90 5.96 -15.60 5.85
N SER A 91 6.01 -16.45 6.87
CA SER A 91 5.08 -17.56 7.02
C SER A 91 3.66 -17.08 7.33
N GLU A 92 3.51 -16.08 8.21
CA GLU A 92 2.22 -15.45 8.53
C GLU A 92 1.58 -14.83 7.28
N LEU A 93 2.36 -14.12 6.47
CA LEU A 93 1.91 -13.55 5.20
C LEU A 93 1.48 -14.61 4.19
N GLN A 94 2.23 -15.72 4.07
CA GLN A 94 1.91 -16.78 3.13
C GLN A 94 0.63 -17.54 3.52
N MET A 95 0.43 -17.77 4.82
CA MET A 95 -0.82 -18.34 5.34
C MET A 95 -1.99 -17.40 5.07
N TYR A 96 -1.83 -16.10 5.37
CA TYR A 96 -2.86 -15.09 5.12
C TYR A 96 -3.25 -15.04 3.63
N ALA A 97 -2.28 -15.01 2.72
CA ALA A 97 -2.56 -15.00 1.28
C ALA A 97 -3.29 -16.26 0.80
N SER A 98 -3.00 -17.42 1.41
CA SER A 98 -3.64 -18.70 1.06
C SER A 98 -5.07 -18.79 1.61
N GLU A 99 -5.28 -18.31 2.83
CA GLU A 99 -6.58 -18.30 3.50
C GLU A 99 -7.56 -17.34 2.80
N TYR A 100 -7.11 -16.14 2.46
CA TYR A 100 -7.96 -15.07 1.92
C TYR A 100 -7.89 -14.95 0.39
N PHE A 101 -7.45 -15.99 -0.33
CA PHE A 101 -7.24 -15.92 -1.78
C PHE A 101 -8.51 -15.49 -2.55
N HIS A 102 -9.67 -15.99 -2.14
CA HIS A 102 -10.93 -15.69 -2.81
C HIS A 102 -11.34 -14.24 -2.59
N GLU A 103 -11.23 -13.75 -1.35
CA GLU A 103 -11.53 -12.39 -0.94
C GLU A 103 -10.56 -11.39 -1.56
N ILE A 104 -9.28 -11.74 -1.70
CA ILE A 104 -8.28 -10.93 -2.41
C ILE A 104 -8.70 -10.80 -3.88
N SER A 105 -9.12 -11.90 -4.51
CA SER A 105 -9.59 -11.86 -5.90
C SER A 105 -10.82 -10.96 -6.05
N GLU A 106 -11.76 -11.02 -5.10
CA GLU A 106 -12.95 -10.18 -5.09
C GLU A 106 -12.62 -8.70 -4.83
N LEU A 107 -11.71 -8.41 -3.90
CA LEU A 107 -11.19 -7.07 -3.64
C LEU A 107 -10.60 -6.45 -4.92
N LEU A 108 -9.71 -7.19 -5.59
CA LEU A 108 -9.06 -6.73 -6.83
C LEU A 108 -10.07 -6.51 -7.96
N ARG A 109 -11.15 -7.30 -8.01
CA ARG A 109 -12.23 -7.14 -8.99
C ARG A 109 -13.06 -5.88 -8.76
N ARG A 110 -13.31 -5.50 -7.49
CA ARG A 110 -14.12 -4.33 -7.12
C ARG A 110 -13.39 -3.01 -7.27
N LEU A 111 -12.09 -3.01 -6.97
CA LEU A 111 -11.31 -1.79 -6.88
C LEU A 111 -11.28 -1.02 -8.22
N PRO A 112 -11.43 0.31 -8.19
CA PRO A 112 -11.20 1.14 -9.36
C PRO A 112 -9.80 0.92 -9.92
N ARG A 113 -9.66 0.92 -11.25
CA ARG A 113 -8.37 0.68 -11.94
C ARG A 113 -7.24 1.59 -11.45
N VAL A 114 -7.58 2.81 -11.04
CA VAL A 114 -6.61 3.77 -10.52
C VAL A 114 -6.05 3.35 -9.15
N ILE A 115 -6.87 2.74 -8.28
CA ILE A 115 -6.42 2.21 -7.00
C ILE A 115 -5.56 0.97 -7.20
N LEU A 116 -5.93 0.09 -8.13
CA LEU A 116 -5.10 -1.06 -8.53
C LEU A 116 -3.72 -0.62 -9.03
N LEU A 117 -3.64 0.45 -9.81
CA LEU A 117 -2.36 1.03 -10.24
C LEU A 117 -1.56 1.51 -9.03
N MET A 118 -2.18 2.24 -8.11
CA MET A 118 -1.50 2.73 -6.90
C MET A 118 -0.97 1.59 -6.02
N MET A 119 -1.73 0.49 -5.88
CA MET A 119 -1.27 -0.71 -5.18
C MET A 119 -0.04 -1.31 -5.84
N LYS A 120 -0.07 -1.51 -7.17
CA LYS A 120 1.07 -2.03 -7.93
C LYS A 120 2.31 -1.13 -7.83
N THR A 121 2.11 0.20 -7.84
CA THR A 121 3.20 1.16 -7.61
C THR A 121 3.79 1.00 -6.21
N ASN A 122 2.97 0.77 -5.19
CA ASN A 122 3.44 0.52 -3.83
C ASN A 122 4.28 -0.75 -3.75
N ASP A 123 3.82 -1.85 -4.35
CA ASP A 123 4.57 -3.11 -4.39
C ASP A 123 5.92 -2.96 -5.10
N CYS A 124 5.96 -2.19 -6.20
CA CYS A 124 7.21 -1.86 -6.89
C CYS A 124 8.17 -1.07 -5.99
N LEU A 125 7.67 -0.05 -5.28
CA LEU A 125 8.47 0.74 -4.34
C LEU A 125 9.05 -0.13 -3.21
N ARG A 126 8.26 -1.06 -2.66
CA ARG A 126 8.74 -2.02 -1.67
C ARG A 126 9.81 -2.94 -2.21
N ALA A 127 9.61 -3.47 -3.42
CA ALA A 127 10.60 -4.35 -4.05
C ALA A 127 11.94 -3.63 -4.21
N VAL A 128 11.93 -2.38 -4.68
CA VAL A 128 13.14 -1.55 -4.79
C VAL A 128 13.78 -1.31 -3.43
N ASN A 129 13.00 -0.92 -2.42
CA ASN A 129 13.51 -0.67 -1.06
C ASN A 129 14.14 -1.91 -0.42
N ASN A 130 13.65 -3.11 -0.72
CA ASN A 130 14.22 -4.36 -0.21
C ASN A 130 15.49 -4.80 -0.95
N THR A 131 15.77 -4.23 -2.14
CA THR A 131 16.96 -4.56 -2.94
C THR A 131 18.12 -3.58 -2.76
N LEU A 132 17.87 -2.41 -2.18
CA LEU A 132 18.87 -1.36 -1.88
C LEU A 132 19.34 -1.46 -0.43
#